data_AF-A0A944II05-F1
#
_entry.id   AF-A0A944II05-F1
#
_cell.length_a   1.000
_cell.length_b   1.000
_cell.length_c   1.000
_cell.angle_alpha   90.00
_cell.angle_beta   90.00
_cell.angle_gamma   90.00
#
_symmetry.space_group_name_H-M   'P 1'
#
loop_
_entity.id
_entity.type
_entity.pdbx_description
1 polymer ?
#
loop_
_entity_poly.entity_id
_entity_poly.type
_entity_poly.pdbx_seq_one_letter_code
_entity_poly.pdbx_strand_id
1 'polypeptide(L)' 'MSYQPTPEDRFTFGLWTVGWQGRDPFGDATRPELDPVESVRRLAELGAYGVTFHDDDLIPFGA' A
#
# COMPACT_ATOMS: atom_id res chain seq x y z
N MET A 1 23.65 14.63 -7.29
CA MET A 1 23.25 13.26 -6.89
C MET A 1 21.81 13.05 -7.31
N SER A 2 21.46 11.87 -7.79
CA SER A 2 20.06 11.49 -8.07
C SER A 2 19.52 10.75 -6.85
N TYR A 3 18.32 11.10 -6.40
CA TYR A 3 17.62 10.43 -5.29
C TYR A 3 16.49 9.53 -5.81
N GLN A 4 16.58 9.09 -7.06
CA GLN A 4 15.59 8.20 -7.65
C GLN A 4 15.73 6.80 -7.02
N PRO A 5 14.70 6.27 -6.35
CA PRO A 5 14.76 4.93 -5.77
C PRO A 5 14.77 3.86 -6.85
N THR A 6 15.43 2.75 -6.51
CA THR A 6 15.50 1.52 -7.28
C THR A 6 15.13 0.33 -6.37
N PRO A 7 14.68 -0.81 -6.93
CA PRO A 7 14.41 -2.00 -6.11
C PRO A 7 15.62 -2.47 -5.28
N GLU A 8 16.85 -2.19 -5.72
CA GLU A 8 18.09 -2.50 -4.98
C GLU A 8 18.18 -1.79 -3.62
N ASP A 9 17.47 -0.67 -3.44
CA ASP A 9 17.39 0.08 -2.19
C ASP A 9 16.47 -0.56 -1.14
N ARG A 10 15.70 -1.58 -1.55
CA ARG A 10 14.83 -2.39 -0.68
C ARG A 10 13.77 -1.62 0.11
N PHE A 11 13.25 -0.53 -0.45
CA PHE A 11 12.07 0.12 0.10
C PHE A 11 10.83 -0.76 -0.08
N THR A 12 10.10 -0.97 1.01
CA THR A 12 8.86 -1.77 1.02
C THR A 12 7.74 -1.02 1.74
N PHE A 13 6.50 -1.28 1.34
CA PHE A 13 5.32 -0.65 1.93
C PHE A 13 4.26 -1.68 2.30
N GLY A 14 3.64 -1.52 3.48
CA GLY A 14 2.47 -2.30 3.84
C GLY A 14 1.25 -1.90 3.03
N LEU A 15 0.40 -2.84 2.60
CA LEU A 15 -0.84 -2.53 1.87
C LEU A 15 -1.72 -1.56 2.65
N TRP A 16 -1.80 -1.71 3.97
CA TRP A 16 -2.54 -0.82 4.88
C TRP A 16 -2.04 0.64 4.89
N THR A 17 -0.84 0.92 4.37
CA THR A 17 -0.29 2.28 4.35
C THR A 17 -0.93 3.10 3.23
N VAL A 18 -0.62 2.78 1.97
CA VAL A 18 -1.19 3.45 0.80
C VAL A 18 -2.68 3.16 0.61
N GLY A 19 -3.15 2.01 1.12
CA GLY A 19 -4.56 1.62 1.11
C GLY A 19 -5.40 2.25 2.22
N TRP A 20 -4.81 3.02 3.16
CA TRP A 20 -5.60 3.65 4.22
C TRP A 20 -6.64 4.60 3.63
N GLN A 21 -7.91 4.38 3.94
CA GLN A 21 -9.02 5.19 3.44
C GLN A 21 -9.17 6.57 4.09
N GLY A 22 -8.38 6.86 5.13
CA GLY A 22 -8.42 8.16 5.81
C GLY A 22 -9.41 8.26 6.96
N ARG A 23 -10.10 7.17 7.34
CA ARG A 23 -10.99 7.16 8.50
C ARG A 23 -10.18 7.31 9.78
N ASP A 24 -10.63 8.19 10.65
CA ASP A 24 -10.04 8.45 11.97
C ASP A 24 -11.12 8.49 13.07
N PRO A 25 -10.79 8.70 14.35
CA PRO A 25 -11.78 8.70 15.43
C PRO A 25 -12.86 9.79 15.36
N PHE A 26 -12.68 10.80 14.51
CA PHE A 26 -13.52 12.00 14.44
C PHE A 26 -14.15 12.23 13.06
N GLY A 27 -13.84 11.39 12.07
CA GLY A 27 -14.34 11.55 10.71
C GLY A 27 -14.40 10.25 9.91
N ASP A 28 -15.29 10.24 8.93
CA ASP A 28 -15.46 9.12 8.00
C ASP A 28 -14.29 9.00 7.01
N ALA A 29 -14.27 7.89 6.27
CA ALA A 29 -13.32 7.68 5.19
C ALA A 29 -13.43 8.77 4.11
N THR A 30 -12.27 9.20 3.59
CA THR A 30 -12.19 10.24 2.54
C THR A 30 -11.67 9.71 1.20
N ARG A 31 -11.24 8.44 1.16
CA ARG A 31 -10.76 7.74 -0.04
C ARG A 31 -11.50 6.40 -0.20
N PRO A 32 -11.74 5.93 -1.44
CA PRO A 32 -12.25 4.58 -1.68
C PRO A 32 -11.23 3.52 -1.25
N GLU A 33 -11.68 2.27 -1.11
CA GLU A 33 -10.78 1.13 -0.95
C GLU A 33 -9.87 1.00 -2.19
N LEU A 34 -8.61 0.62 -1.96
CA LEU A 34 -7.62 0.41 -3.02
C LEU A 34 -7.39 -1.09 -3.19
N ASP A 35 -7.57 -1.60 -4.41
CA ASP A 35 -7.27 -2.99 -4.74
C ASP A 35 -5.78 -3.29 -4.44
N PRO A 36 -5.46 -4.36 -3.68
CA PRO A 36 -4.08 -4.81 -3.47
C PRO A 36 -3.26 -4.93 -4.76
N VAL A 37 -3.87 -5.36 -5.86
CA VAL A 37 -3.23 -5.50 -7.18
C VAL A 37 -2.84 -4.13 -7.75
N GLU A 38 -3.69 -3.12 -7.56
CA GLU A 38 -3.35 -1.74 -7.94
C GLU A 38 -2.18 -1.21 -7.11
N SER A 39 -2.20 -1.43 -5.80
CA SER A 39 -1.11 -1.02 -4.90
C SER A 39 0.24 -1.58 -5.34
N VAL A 40 0.31 -2.88 -5.65
CA VAL A 40 1.55 -3.51 -6.13
C VAL A 40 2.05 -2.85 -7.42
N ARG A 41 1.16 -2.61 -8.40
CA ARG A 41 1.55 -1.98 -9.67
C ARG A 41 2.05 -0.56 -9.48
N ARG A 42 1.33 0.26 -8.72
CA ARG A 42 1.69 1.66 -8.46
C ARG A 42 2.99 1.79 -7.66
N LEU A 43 3.20 0.95 -6.66
CA LEU A 43 4.45 0.95 -5.89
C LEU A 43 5.64 0.48 -6.72
N ALA A 44 5.46 -0.49 -7.62
CA ALA A 44 6.50 -0.90 -8.57
C ALA A 44 6.86 0.23 -9.56
N GLU A 45 5.87 0.99 -10.06
CA GLU A 45 6.10 2.18 -10.89
C GLU A 45 6.97 3.25 -10.16
N LEU A 46 6.86 3.32 -8.83
CA LEU A 46 7.64 4.23 -7.99
C LEU A 46 9.02 3.69 -7.59
N GLY A 47 9.37 2.46 -7.97
CA GLY A 47 10.67 1.84 -7.67
C GLY A 47 10.73 1.08 -6.35
N ALA A 48 9.59 0.77 -5.72
CA ALA A 48 9.56 -0.07 -4.53
C ALA A 48 10.01 -1.51 -4.84
N TYR A 49 10.70 -2.14 -3.88
CA TYR A 49 11.16 -3.52 -3.98
C TYR A 49 10.04 -4.53 -3.72
N GLY A 50 9.09 -4.20 -2.85
CA GLY A 50 8.03 -5.12 -2.48
C GLY A 50 6.98 -4.52 -1.57
N VAL A 51 6.01 -5.36 -1.21
CA VAL A 51 4.92 -5.02 -0.28
C VAL A 51 4.87 -6.00 0.89
N THR A 52 4.30 -5.56 2.01
CA THR A 52 3.90 -6.41 3.13
C THR A 52 2.39 -6.29 3.35
N PHE A 53 1.77 -7.25 4.02
CA PHE A 53 0.33 -7.28 4.23
C PHE A 53 -0.01 -8.02 5.53
N HIS A 54 -1.09 -7.63 6.18
CA HIS A 54 -1.83 -8.52 7.09
C HIS A 54 -2.72 -9.44 6.25
N ASP A 55 -3.09 -10.59 6.81
CA ASP A 55 -4.07 -11.50 6.20
C ASP A 55 -5.33 -10.77 5.71
N ASP A 56 -5.94 -9.97 6.59
CA ASP A 56 -7.18 -9.24 6.32
C ASP A 56 -7.03 -8.07 5.34
N ASP A 57 -5.79 -7.61 5.05
CA ASP A 57 -5.53 -6.61 4.00
C ASP A 57 -5.69 -7.23 2.59
N LEU A 58 -5.49 -8.55 2.47
CA LEU A 58 -5.49 -9.27 1.19
C LEU A 58 -6.72 -10.18 1.03
N ILE A 59 -7.16 -10.81 2.12
CA ILE A 59 -8.29 -11.73 2.15
C ILE A 59 -9.28 -11.19 3.18
N PRO A 60 -10.46 -10.70 2.77
CA PRO A 60 -11.45 -10.20 3.73
C PRO A 60 -11.76 -11.25 4.81
N PHE A 61 -11.82 -10.82 6.05
CA PHE A 61 -12.05 -11.69 7.21
C PHE A 61 -13.26 -12.62 6.99
N GLY A 62 -13.02 -13.94 7.03
CA GLY A 62 -14.06 -14.98 6.89
C GLY A 62 -14.42 -15.41 5.46
N ALA A 63 -13.65 -15.00 4.45
CA ALA A 63 -13.79 -15.47 3.06
C ALA A 63 -13.49 -16.96 2.85
#